data_AF-A0A7C8EIR1-F1
#
_entry.id   AF-A0A7C8EIR1-F1
#
_cell.length_a   1.000
_cell.length_b   1.000
_cell.length_c   1.000
_cell.angle_alpha   90.00
_cell.angle_beta   90.00
_cell.angle_gamma   90.00
#
_symmetry.space_group_name_H-M   'P 1'
#
loop_
_entity.id
_entity.type
_entity.pdbx_description
1 polymer ?
#
loop_
_entity_poly.entity_id
_entity_poly.type
_entity_poly.pdbx_seq_one_letter_code
_entity_poly.pdbx_strand_id
1 'polypeptide(L)'
;MKRKMQIILILAAMVIASTSTNAEIVFDNGEPTILADVGNDVLGRLQADDFVITQDIFLTGAQFWTLEENTFAWDGTLEYFVFADASGIPGNIISMGEGQNVQRNATGNETPGGPEYEYSFEFDESVNLIANERYWFGLHLASEYPSDVLFHIWWSPSMTGFGSNSYESDGGTLDNWTDSGIHRAFYLEGIPEPVTILLLGVGGLALVRRVKQRP
;
A
#
# COMPACT_ATOMS: atom_id res chain seq x y z
N MET A 1 0.94 -47.56 -43.85
CA MET A 1 1.87 -46.43 -43.58
C MET A 1 1.13 -45.08 -43.53
N LYS A 2 0.16 -44.88 -42.63
CA LYS A 2 -0.61 -43.62 -42.49
C LYS A 2 -0.96 -43.34 -41.01
N ARG A 3 0.04 -43.36 -40.12
CA ARG A 3 -0.17 -43.23 -38.67
C ARG A 3 0.93 -42.42 -37.95
N LYS A 4 1.53 -41.47 -38.66
CA LYS A 4 2.60 -40.61 -38.13
C LYS A 4 2.45 -39.18 -38.64
N MET A 5 1.28 -38.56 -38.47
CA MET A 5 1.13 -37.14 -38.85
C MET A 5 -0.03 -36.44 -38.15
N GLN A 6 -0.26 -36.69 -36.85
CA GLN A 6 -1.29 -35.97 -36.07
C GLN A 6 -0.92 -35.77 -34.58
N ILE A 7 0.38 -35.79 -34.24
CA ILE A 7 0.86 -35.50 -32.87
C ILE A 7 1.85 -34.32 -32.88
N ILE A 8 1.58 -33.32 -33.71
CA ILE A 8 2.35 -32.06 -33.74
C ILE A 8 1.34 -30.92 -33.95
N LEU A 9 0.44 -30.70 -32.99
CA LEU A 9 -0.46 -29.53 -32.98
C LEU A 9 -1.13 -29.27 -31.62
N ILE A 10 -0.51 -29.69 -30.51
CA ILE A 10 -0.96 -29.36 -29.14
C ILE A 10 0.22 -28.86 -28.30
N LEU A 11 1.16 -28.13 -28.91
CA LEU A 11 2.30 -27.55 -28.17
C LEU A 11 2.54 -26.06 -28.47
N ALA A 12 1.61 -25.39 -29.16
CA ALA A 12 1.88 -24.08 -29.77
C ALA A 12 0.92 -22.94 -29.36
N ALA A 13 0.19 -23.05 -28.24
CA ALA A 13 -0.67 -21.94 -27.80
C ALA A 13 -0.82 -21.84 -26.28
N MET A 14 0.24 -22.16 -25.54
CA MET A 14 0.38 -21.68 -24.16
C MET A 14 1.38 -20.52 -24.17
N VAL A 15 1.03 -19.49 -24.95
CA VAL A 15 1.55 -18.14 -24.66
C VAL A 15 0.84 -17.77 -23.37
N ILE A 16 1.44 -18.16 -22.24
CA ILE A 16 1.17 -17.51 -20.97
C ILE A 16 1.53 -16.07 -21.27
N ALA A 17 0.53 -15.23 -21.51
CA ALA A 17 0.72 -13.81 -21.50
C ALA A 17 1.12 -13.50 -20.05
N SER A 18 2.42 -13.53 -19.79
CA SER A 18 3.02 -12.82 -18.68
C SER A 18 2.73 -11.35 -18.97
N THR A 19 1.52 -10.90 -18.63
CA THR A 19 1.29 -9.49 -18.46
C THR A 19 2.30 -9.08 -17.40
N SER A 20 3.26 -8.24 -17.77
CA SER A 20 3.99 -7.47 -16.78
C SER A 20 2.93 -6.65 -16.06
N THR A 21 2.42 -7.19 -14.95
CA THR A 21 1.48 -6.45 -14.11
C THR A 21 2.33 -5.38 -13.46
N ASN A 22 2.30 -4.18 -14.02
CA ASN A 22 2.84 -3.02 -13.34
C ASN A 22 2.05 -2.84 -12.04
N ALA A 23 2.72 -2.40 -10.99
CA ALA A 23 2.03 -1.98 -9.79
C ALA A 23 0.97 -0.93 -10.19
N GLU A 24 -0.25 -1.11 -9.72
CA GLU A 24 -1.34 -0.17 -9.90
C GLU A 24 -1.78 0.36 -8.53
N ILE A 25 -2.46 1.51 -8.51
CA ILE A 25 -3.11 1.99 -7.28
C ILE A 25 -4.23 1.00 -6.94
N VAL A 26 -4.06 0.28 -5.83
CA VAL A 26 -5.00 -0.73 -5.33
C VAL A 26 -5.87 -0.17 -4.20
N PHE A 27 -5.45 0.94 -3.59
CA PHE A 27 -6.23 1.67 -2.61
C PHE A 27 -5.92 3.17 -2.68
N ASP A 28 -6.97 3.99 -2.53
CA ASP A 28 -6.93 5.44 -2.58
C ASP A 28 -7.68 5.99 -1.36
N ASN A 29 -6.95 6.61 -0.41
CA ASN A 29 -7.54 7.24 0.77
C ASN A 29 -7.85 8.74 0.58
N GLY A 30 -7.76 9.23 -0.65
CA GLY A 30 -7.98 10.62 -1.05
C GLY A 30 -6.72 11.48 -1.08
N GLU A 31 -6.86 12.60 -1.77
CA GLU A 31 -5.87 13.65 -1.94
C GLU A 31 -5.65 14.46 -0.65
N PRO A 32 -4.46 15.08 -0.47
CA PRO A 32 -4.18 15.92 0.68
C PRO A 32 -5.11 17.13 0.72
N THR A 33 -5.65 17.42 1.90
CA THR A 33 -6.41 18.64 2.13
C THR A 33 -5.52 19.66 2.82
N ILE A 34 -5.38 20.83 2.19
CA ILE A 34 -4.64 21.96 2.75
C ILE A 34 -5.45 22.56 3.91
N LEU A 35 -5.14 22.12 5.12
CA LEU A 35 -5.66 22.67 6.36
C LEU A 35 -4.49 23.16 7.22
N ALA A 36 -4.61 24.37 7.74
CA ALA A 36 -3.49 25.10 8.33
C ALA A 36 -2.96 24.54 9.67
N ASP A 37 -3.62 23.56 10.30
CA ASP A 37 -3.38 23.26 11.74
C ASP A 37 -3.87 21.88 12.23
N VAL A 38 -3.90 20.84 11.39
CA VAL A 38 -4.54 19.55 11.78
C VAL A 38 -3.68 18.30 11.62
N GLY A 39 -2.45 18.41 11.12
CA GLY A 39 -1.57 17.25 11.02
C GLY A 39 -0.94 16.91 12.37
N ASN A 40 -0.71 15.61 12.62
CA ASN A 40 0.25 15.19 13.64
C ASN A 40 1.61 14.92 13.00
N ASP A 41 2.66 15.08 13.80
CA ASP A 41 4.04 14.91 13.39
C ASP A 41 4.38 13.43 13.18
N VAL A 42 5.08 13.11 12.09
CA VAL A 42 5.50 11.74 11.73
C VAL A 42 6.94 11.41 12.10
N LEU A 43 7.62 12.29 12.85
CA LEU A 43 8.98 12.08 13.35
C LEU A 43 8.96 11.50 14.77
N GLY A 44 8.21 12.10 15.68
CA GLY A 44 8.07 11.63 17.06
C GLY A 44 6.98 10.58 17.24
N ARG A 45 6.14 10.35 16.22
CA ARG A 45 5.02 9.41 16.29
C ARG A 45 4.94 8.54 15.06
N LEU A 46 4.63 7.28 15.28
CA LEU A 46 4.16 6.38 14.24
C LEU A 46 2.69 6.69 14.02
N GLN A 47 2.31 6.96 12.79
CA GLN A 47 0.91 7.17 12.42
C GLN A 47 0.45 6.02 11.57
N ALA A 48 -0.82 5.62 11.70
CA ALA A 48 -1.42 4.57 10.90
C ALA A 48 -2.88 4.87 10.57
N ASP A 49 -3.29 4.61 9.34
CA ASP A 49 -4.68 4.78 8.90
C ASP A 49 -5.21 3.48 8.26
N ASP A 50 -6.52 3.29 8.33
CA ASP A 50 -7.15 2.04 7.93
C ASP A 50 -7.46 1.97 6.43
N PHE A 51 -7.45 0.75 5.89
CA PHE A 51 -7.78 0.49 4.50
C PHE A 51 -8.37 -0.91 4.31
N VAL A 52 -9.05 -1.09 3.18
CA VAL A 52 -9.56 -2.40 2.72
C VAL A 52 -9.31 -2.52 1.22
N ILE A 53 -8.75 -3.65 0.82
CA ILE A 53 -8.54 -4.05 -0.58
C ILE A 53 -9.69 -4.93 -1.07
N THR A 54 -10.02 -4.85 -2.35
CA THR A 54 -11.21 -5.54 -2.90
C THR A 54 -10.90 -6.92 -3.50
N GLN A 55 -9.63 -7.24 -3.67
CA GLN A 55 -9.11 -8.50 -4.21
C GLN A 55 -7.77 -8.84 -3.56
N ASP A 56 -7.36 -10.09 -3.60
CA ASP A 56 -6.06 -10.53 -3.08
C ASP A 56 -4.94 -9.86 -3.89
N ILE A 57 -3.98 -9.25 -3.20
CA ILE A 57 -2.90 -8.47 -3.81
C ILE A 57 -1.57 -8.71 -3.12
N PHE A 58 -0.50 -8.44 -3.85
CA PHE A 58 0.81 -8.14 -3.29
C PHE A 58 0.99 -6.62 -3.26
N LEU A 59 0.95 -5.99 -2.09
CA LEU A 59 1.35 -4.59 -1.94
C LEU A 59 2.84 -4.44 -2.21
N THR A 60 3.21 -3.39 -2.93
CA THR A 60 4.58 -3.17 -3.40
C THR A 60 5.10 -1.78 -3.12
N GLY A 61 4.25 -0.83 -2.74
CA GLY A 61 4.67 0.55 -2.52
C GLY A 61 3.53 1.44 -2.05
N ALA A 62 3.85 2.69 -1.80
CA ALA A 62 2.87 3.70 -1.40
C ALA A 62 3.27 5.09 -1.89
N GLN A 63 2.27 5.96 -1.94
CA GLN A 63 2.42 7.40 -2.12
C GLN A 63 1.69 8.12 -1.00
N PHE A 64 2.24 9.23 -0.52
CA PHE A 64 1.62 10.04 0.53
C PHE A 64 2.10 11.49 0.45
N TRP A 65 1.46 12.35 1.23
CA TRP A 65 1.79 13.77 1.25
C TRP A 65 2.15 14.22 2.65
N THR A 66 3.03 15.21 2.71
CA THR A 66 3.39 15.86 3.96
C THR A 66 3.35 17.37 3.81
N LEU A 67 3.15 18.04 4.94
CA LEU A 67 3.53 19.43 5.12
C LEU A 67 4.84 19.45 5.88
N GLU A 68 5.79 20.29 5.46
CA GLU A 68 7.12 20.34 6.08
C GLU A 68 7.56 21.76 6.41
N GLU A 69 8.19 21.93 7.56
CA GLU A 69 8.80 23.21 7.91
C GLU A 69 10.01 23.53 7.02
N ASN A 70 10.04 24.74 6.45
CA ASN A 70 11.09 25.20 5.52
C ASN A 70 12.54 25.06 6.02
N THR A 71 12.77 25.07 7.34
CA THR A 71 14.11 25.03 7.94
C THR A 71 14.54 23.64 8.39
N PHE A 72 13.64 22.66 8.38
CA PHE A 72 13.94 21.32 8.81
C PHE A 72 14.59 20.51 7.68
N ALA A 73 15.61 19.73 8.03
CA ALA A 73 16.26 18.80 7.12
C ALA A 73 15.91 17.38 7.55
N TRP A 74 15.00 16.75 6.80
CA TRP A 74 14.69 15.33 6.94
C TRP A 74 15.95 14.47 6.79
N ASP A 75 16.08 13.43 7.62
CA ASP A 75 17.26 12.55 7.67
C ASP A 75 17.31 11.52 6.52
N GLY A 76 16.23 11.43 5.73
CA GLY A 76 16.10 10.50 4.61
C GLY A 76 15.55 9.13 4.99
N THR A 77 15.16 8.93 6.25
CA THR A 77 14.63 7.65 6.76
C THR A 77 13.13 7.60 6.63
N LEU A 78 12.63 6.53 6.04
CA LEU A 78 11.20 6.21 5.95
C LEU A 78 11.00 4.76 6.32
N GLU A 79 10.25 4.51 7.38
CA GLU A 79 9.80 3.19 7.79
C GLU A 79 8.30 3.06 7.51
N TYR A 80 7.91 1.93 6.93
CA TYR A 80 6.51 1.60 6.69
C TYR A 80 6.08 0.43 7.56
N PHE A 81 4.78 0.37 7.82
CA PHE A 81 4.16 -0.68 8.60
C PHE A 81 2.83 -1.10 7.97
N VAL A 82 2.53 -2.38 8.06
CA VAL A 82 1.19 -2.92 7.79
C VAL A 82 0.75 -3.70 9.02
N PHE A 83 -0.36 -3.30 9.62
CA PHE A 83 -0.94 -3.98 10.79
C PHE A 83 -2.25 -4.69 10.42
N ALA A 84 -2.51 -5.78 11.12
CA ALA A 84 -3.86 -6.35 11.18
C ALA A 84 -4.80 -5.40 11.94
N ASP A 85 -6.09 -5.41 11.62
CA ASP A 85 -7.08 -4.75 12.45
C ASP A 85 -7.28 -5.47 13.80
N ALA A 86 -7.36 -4.69 14.88
CA ALA A 86 -7.66 -5.16 16.23
C ALA A 86 -8.91 -4.47 16.80
N SER A 87 -10.06 -4.66 16.15
CA SER A 87 -11.35 -4.05 16.52
C SER A 87 -11.41 -2.54 16.26
N GLY A 88 -10.93 -2.12 15.08
CA GLY A 88 -10.94 -0.72 14.67
C GLY A 88 -9.79 0.11 15.22
N ILE A 89 -8.69 -0.54 15.63
CA ILE A 89 -7.39 0.07 15.92
C ILE A 89 -6.26 -0.79 15.33
N PRO A 90 -5.05 -0.24 15.13
CA PRO A 90 -3.90 -1.04 14.72
C PRO A 90 -3.60 -2.18 15.71
N GLY A 91 -3.41 -3.39 15.17
CA GLY A 91 -3.15 -4.62 15.90
C GLY A 91 -1.72 -5.13 15.76
N ASN A 92 -1.59 -6.45 15.55
CA ASN A 92 -0.29 -7.07 15.31
C ASN A 92 0.30 -6.61 13.98
N ILE A 93 1.62 -6.43 13.94
CA ILE A 93 2.36 -6.18 12.69
C ILE A 93 2.23 -7.41 11.78
N ILE A 94 1.82 -7.16 10.54
CA ILE A 94 1.87 -8.11 9.43
C ILE A 94 3.20 -7.97 8.69
N SER A 95 3.61 -6.74 8.41
CA SER A 95 4.89 -6.41 7.77
C SER A 95 5.40 -5.06 8.25
N MET A 96 6.72 -4.88 8.23
CA MET A 96 7.41 -3.61 8.44
C MET A 96 8.73 -3.63 7.68
N GLY A 97 9.21 -2.46 7.29
CA GLY A 97 10.49 -2.35 6.58
C GLY A 97 10.83 -0.92 6.22
N GLU A 98 11.99 -0.75 5.58
CA GLU A 98 12.44 0.55 5.08
C GLU A 98 11.90 0.82 3.68
N GLY A 99 11.44 2.04 3.44
CA GLY A 99 11.05 2.49 2.10
C GLY A 99 12.24 2.51 1.15
N GLN A 100 12.10 1.86 0.01
CA GLN A 100 13.09 1.80 -1.06
C GLN A 100 12.78 2.84 -2.14
N ASN A 101 13.83 3.29 -2.84
CA ASN A 101 13.72 4.21 -3.97
C ASN A 101 12.90 5.49 -3.69
N VAL A 102 12.92 5.96 -2.43
CA VAL A 102 12.09 7.08 -1.96
C VAL A 102 12.31 8.32 -2.82
N GLN A 103 11.23 8.81 -3.43
CA GLN A 103 11.16 10.08 -4.11
C GLN A 103 10.41 11.08 -3.24
N ARG A 104 10.91 12.31 -3.16
CA ARG A 104 10.30 13.42 -2.45
C ARG A 104 10.22 14.61 -3.38
N ASN A 105 9.02 14.95 -3.83
CA ASN A 105 8.77 15.99 -4.83
C ASN A 105 7.95 17.12 -4.22
N ALA A 106 8.39 18.37 -4.40
CA ALA A 106 7.58 19.52 -4.02
C ALA A 106 6.34 19.58 -4.92
N THR A 107 5.15 19.67 -4.33
CA THR A 107 3.90 19.79 -5.12
C THR A 107 3.73 21.20 -5.69
N GLY A 108 4.45 22.18 -5.11
CA GLY A 108 4.31 23.60 -5.40
C GLY A 108 3.21 24.29 -4.58
N ASN A 109 2.49 23.54 -3.73
CA ASN A 109 1.56 24.10 -2.77
C ASN A 109 2.30 24.63 -1.55
N GLU A 110 1.82 25.77 -1.06
CA GLU A 110 2.33 26.44 0.15
C GLU A 110 1.18 26.59 1.13
N THR A 111 1.41 26.20 2.38
CA THR A 111 0.43 26.27 3.46
C THR A 111 1.00 27.10 4.62
N PRO A 112 0.17 27.55 5.59
CA PRO A 112 0.70 28.15 6.80
C PRO A 112 1.66 27.25 7.59
N GLY A 113 1.54 25.92 7.43
CA GLY A 113 2.42 24.91 8.03
C GLY A 113 3.70 24.62 7.24
N GLY A 114 3.88 25.26 6.08
CA GLY A 114 5.05 25.08 5.20
C GLY A 114 4.69 24.51 3.81
N PRO A 115 5.71 24.31 2.96
CA PRO A 115 5.57 23.65 1.66
C PRO A 115 5.04 22.23 1.80
N GLU A 116 4.26 21.82 0.80
CA GLU A 116 3.79 20.44 0.67
C GLU A 116 4.73 19.61 -0.21
N TYR A 117 4.96 18.37 0.22
CA TYR A 117 5.72 17.38 -0.52
C TYR A 117 4.91 16.12 -0.73
N GLU A 118 4.99 15.60 -1.95
CA GLU A 118 4.55 14.25 -2.32
C GLU A 118 5.74 13.30 -2.19
N TYR A 119 5.49 12.17 -1.54
CA TYR A 119 6.44 11.08 -1.40
C TYR A 119 5.92 9.87 -2.15
N SER A 120 6.82 9.15 -2.80
CA SER A 120 6.57 7.81 -3.32
C SER A 120 7.73 6.88 -3.00
N PHE A 121 7.43 5.62 -2.70
CA PHE A 121 8.44 4.64 -2.36
C PHE A 121 7.95 3.21 -2.64
N GLU A 122 8.91 2.30 -2.77
CA GLU A 122 8.68 0.86 -2.91
C GLU A 122 8.90 0.19 -1.54
N PHE A 123 8.14 -0.85 -1.24
CA PHE A 123 8.40 -1.67 -0.06
C PHE A 123 9.65 -2.52 -0.32
N ASP A 124 10.46 -2.73 0.72
CA ASP A 124 11.62 -3.63 0.65
C ASP A 124 11.22 -5.08 0.35
N GLU A 125 10.08 -5.52 0.88
CA GLU A 125 9.42 -6.77 0.54
C GLU A 125 7.93 -6.55 0.25
N SER A 126 7.40 -7.27 -0.75
CA SER A 126 5.97 -7.19 -1.06
C SER A 126 5.12 -7.83 0.03
N VAL A 127 4.00 -7.21 0.41
CA VAL A 127 3.10 -7.71 1.46
C VAL A 127 1.88 -8.38 0.84
N ASN A 128 1.67 -9.66 1.12
CA ASN A 128 0.47 -10.37 0.67
C ASN A 128 -0.72 -10.05 1.58
N LEU A 129 -1.80 -9.53 0.99
CA LEU A 129 -3.02 -9.17 1.71
C LEU A 129 -4.25 -9.82 1.07
N ILE A 130 -5.21 -10.18 1.92
CA ILE A 130 -6.44 -10.87 1.54
C ILE A 130 -7.55 -9.85 1.32
N ALA A 131 -8.35 -10.06 0.27
CA ALA A 131 -9.49 -9.24 -0.07
C ALA A 131 -10.49 -9.10 1.09
N ASN A 132 -11.07 -7.91 1.22
CA ASN A 132 -12.16 -7.58 2.15
C ASN A 132 -11.81 -7.74 3.65
N GLU A 133 -10.52 -7.81 3.97
CA GLU A 133 -10.00 -7.63 5.33
C GLU A 133 -9.60 -6.18 5.55
N ARG A 134 -9.76 -5.70 6.80
CA ARG A 134 -9.29 -4.38 7.22
C ARG A 134 -7.86 -4.49 7.71
N TYR A 135 -7.03 -3.59 7.21
CA TYR A 135 -5.64 -3.44 7.60
C TYR A 135 -5.37 -1.98 7.97
N TRP A 136 -4.21 -1.73 8.56
CA TRP A 136 -3.73 -0.39 8.88
C TRP A 136 -2.38 -0.17 8.22
N PHE A 137 -2.25 0.93 7.48
CA PHE A 137 -0.99 1.35 6.87
C PHE A 137 -0.36 2.43 7.72
N GLY A 138 0.87 2.21 8.18
CA GLY A 138 1.58 3.14 9.04
C GLY A 138 2.90 3.64 8.47
N LEU A 139 3.29 4.84 8.91
CA LEU A 139 4.49 5.54 8.49
C LEU A 139 5.20 6.21 9.66
N HIS A 140 6.53 6.20 9.60
CA HIS A 140 7.43 6.96 10.46
C HIS A 140 8.61 7.48 9.63
N LEU A 141 8.96 8.76 9.78
CA LEU A 141 9.88 9.49 8.88
C LEU A 141 11.19 9.91 9.59
N ALA A 142 11.70 9.11 10.52
CA ALA A 142 12.98 9.38 11.19
C ALA A 142 13.68 8.08 11.59
N SER A 143 15.00 8.11 11.78
CA SER A 143 15.74 6.94 12.30
C SER A 143 15.45 6.63 13.77
N GLU A 144 14.92 7.60 14.50
CA GLU A 144 14.57 7.53 15.91
C GLU A 144 13.23 8.24 16.14
N TYR A 145 12.65 8.09 17.33
CA TYR A 145 11.46 8.83 17.75
C TYR A 145 11.87 9.99 18.68
N PRO A 146 12.31 11.13 18.14
CA PRO A 146 12.77 12.25 18.95
C PRO A 146 11.62 12.87 19.75
N SER A 147 11.84 13.05 21.05
CA SER A 147 10.88 13.74 21.93
C SER A 147 10.91 15.26 21.78
N ASP A 148 11.96 15.82 21.18
CA ASP A 148 12.23 17.25 21.06
C ASP A 148 12.12 17.81 19.64
N VAL A 149 11.93 16.94 18.63
CA VAL A 149 11.80 17.30 17.21
C VAL A 149 10.35 17.13 16.74
N LEU A 150 9.41 17.46 17.62
CA LEU A 150 8.00 17.45 17.30
C LEU A 150 7.68 18.67 16.41
N PHE A 151 6.79 18.48 15.43
CA PHE A 151 6.19 19.54 14.62
C PHE A 151 7.06 20.06 13.46
N HIS A 152 7.75 19.17 12.74
CA HIS A 152 8.51 19.56 11.54
C HIS A 152 8.03 18.91 10.25
N ILE A 153 7.54 17.66 10.33
CA ILE A 153 6.96 16.95 9.18
C ILE A 153 5.63 16.37 9.63
N TRP A 154 4.55 16.74 8.94
CA TRP A 154 3.20 16.26 9.23
C TRP A 154 2.66 15.47 8.05
N TRP A 155 2.08 14.28 8.30
CA TRP A 155 1.35 13.55 7.26
C TRP A 155 0.03 14.26 6.96
N SER A 156 -0.10 14.73 5.72
CA SER A 156 -1.24 15.53 5.26
C SER A 156 -2.57 14.79 5.46
N PRO A 157 -3.62 15.50 5.92
CA PRO A 157 -4.92 14.91 6.14
C PRO A 157 -5.66 14.66 4.82
N SER A 158 -6.64 13.75 4.84
CA SER A 158 -7.64 13.57 3.79
C SER A 158 -9.05 13.86 4.31
N MET A 159 -9.86 14.57 3.52
CA MET A 159 -11.27 14.85 3.85
C MET A 159 -12.24 13.77 3.35
N THR A 160 -11.81 12.90 2.44
CA THR A 160 -12.64 11.78 1.97
C THR A 160 -12.49 10.60 2.90
N GLY A 161 -11.25 10.22 3.21
CA GLY A 161 -10.90 9.12 4.10
C GLY A 161 -11.59 7.79 3.81
N PHE A 162 -11.24 6.78 4.57
CA PHE A 162 -11.93 5.51 4.63
C PHE A 162 -12.12 5.12 6.09
N GLY A 163 -13.18 4.40 6.39
CA GLY A 163 -13.34 3.75 7.69
C GLY A 163 -13.28 4.68 8.89
N SER A 164 -12.34 4.42 9.78
CA SER A 164 -12.13 5.13 11.04
C SER A 164 -11.04 6.18 10.88
N ASN A 165 -10.94 7.15 11.80
CA ASN A 165 -9.81 8.06 11.81
C ASN A 165 -8.49 7.29 11.96
N SER A 166 -7.40 7.91 11.51
CA SER A 166 -6.05 7.41 11.75
C SER A 166 -5.71 7.41 13.23
N TYR A 167 -4.88 6.47 13.64
CA TYR A 167 -4.33 6.33 14.99
C TYR A 167 -2.84 6.66 14.99
N GLU A 168 -2.33 7.08 16.15
CA GLU A 168 -0.92 7.35 16.34
C GLU A 168 -0.36 6.71 17.60
N SER A 169 0.92 6.35 17.57
CA SER A 169 1.67 5.76 18.67
C SER A 169 2.87 6.68 18.97
N ASP A 170 2.84 7.29 20.14
CA ASP A 170 3.91 8.18 20.61
C ASP A 170 5.18 7.35 20.90
N GLY A 171 6.32 7.73 20.31
CA GLY A 171 7.54 6.97 20.47
C GLY A 171 7.57 5.58 19.80
N GLY A 172 6.53 5.22 19.03
CA GLY A 172 6.46 3.94 18.31
C GLY A 172 6.37 2.71 19.20
N THR A 173 5.88 2.82 20.43
CA THR A 173 5.82 1.69 21.38
C THR A 173 4.73 0.67 21.08
N LEU A 174 3.81 0.98 20.15
CA LEU A 174 2.71 0.13 19.65
C LEU A 174 1.66 -0.31 20.69
N ASP A 175 1.80 0.10 21.95
CA ASP A 175 0.88 -0.19 23.06
C ASP A 175 0.10 1.04 23.56
N ASN A 176 0.28 2.18 22.88
CA ASN A 176 -0.22 3.49 23.30
C ASN A 176 -1.04 4.21 22.19
N TRP A 177 -1.72 3.46 21.34
CA TRP A 177 -2.51 4.01 20.24
C TRP A 177 -3.55 5.04 20.69
N THR A 178 -3.55 6.20 20.05
CA THR A 178 -4.53 7.27 20.24
C THR A 178 -5.15 7.68 18.92
N ASP A 179 -6.47 7.90 18.91
CA ASP A 179 -7.20 8.44 17.76
C ASP A 179 -6.69 9.87 17.46
N SER A 180 -6.23 10.10 16.24
CA SER A 180 -5.72 11.41 15.79
C SER A 180 -6.82 12.40 15.40
N GLY A 181 -8.06 11.94 15.24
CA GLY A 181 -9.22 12.74 14.83
C GLY A 181 -9.32 13.02 13.33
N ILE A 182 -8.39 12.52 12.51
CA ILE A 182 -8.33 12.79 11.07
C ILE A 182 -7.93 11.54 10.26
N HIS A 183 -8.30 11.51 9.00
CA HIS A 183 -7.75 10.55 8.02
C HIS A 183 -6.49 11.11 7.36
N ARG A 184 -5.68 10.24 6.78
CA ARG A 184 -4.42 10.55 6.10
C ARG A 184 -4.55 10.39 4.59
N ALA A 185 -3.93 11.29 3.85
CA ALA A 185 -3.86 11.19 2.40
C ALA A 185 -2.74 10.23 2.00
N PHE A 186 -3.10 9.11 1.37
CA PHE A 186 -2.15 8.14 0.83
C PHE A 186 -2.79 7.25 -0.22
N TYR A 187 -1.94 6.74 -1.10
CA TYR A 187 -2.24 5.68 -2.07
C TYR A 187 -1.38 4.47 -1.76
N LEU A 188 -1.96 3.29 -1.97
CA LEU A 188 -1.21 2.03 -1.93
C LEU A 188 -1.12 1.47 -3.34
N GLU A 189 0.06 0.99 -3.67
CA GLU A 189 0.35 0.33 -4.93
C GLU A 189 0.51 -1.18 -4.72
N GLY A 190 0.01 -1.95 -5.67
CA GLY A 190 0.11 -3.39 -5.59
C GLY A 190 -0.13 -4.10 -6.91
N ILE A 191 0.12 -5.41 -6.88
CA ILE A 191 -0.05 -6.32 -7.99
C ILE A 191 -1.14 -7.33 -7.61
N PRO A 192 -2.27 -7.35 -8.33
CA PRO A 192 -3.30 -8.37 -8.15
C PRO A 192 -2.76 -9.78 -8.33
N GLU A 193 -3.20 -10.74 -7.50
CA GLU A 193 -2.86 -12.14 -7.72
C GLU A 193 -3.36 -12.61 -9.10
N PRO A 194 -2.50 -13.19 -9.97
CA PRO A 194 -2.92 -13.64 -11.29
C PRO A 194 -4.03 -14.69 -11.19
N VAL A 195 -5.23 -14.39 -11.72
CA VAL A 195 -6.43 -15.25 -11.75
C VAL A 195 -6.25 -16.55 -12.59
N THR A 196 -5.02 -16.90 -12.94
CA THR A 196 -4.59 -17.99 -13.81
C THR A 196 -5.16 -19.36 -13.41
N ILE A 197 -5.52 -19.56 -12.14
CA ILE A 197 -6.09 -20.82 -11.63
C ILE A 197 -7.51 -21.06 -12.18
N LEU A 198 -8.33 -20.02 -12.38
CA LEU A 198 -9.70 -20.18 -12.91
C LEU A 198 -9.71 -20.60 -14.40
N LEU A 199 -8.74 -20.12 -15.18
CA LEU A 199 -8.61 -20.46 -16.61
C LEU A 199 -8.17 -21.92 -16.84
N LEU A 200 -7.30 -22.46 -15.98
CA LEU A 200 -6.91 -23.88 -16.05
C LEU A 200 -8.08 -24.82 -15.71
N GLY A 201 -8.93 -24.45 -14.75
CA GLY A 201 -10.11 -25.23 -14.36
C GLY A 201 -11.17 -25.33 -15.46
N VAL A 202 -11.53 -24.21 -16.09
CA VAL A 202 -12.54 -24.18 -17.16
C VAL A 202 -11.99 -24.80 -18.45
N GLY A 203 -10.73 -24.54 -18.80
CA GLY A 203 -10.06 -25.14 -19.96
C GLY A 203 -9.93 -26.66 -19.85
N GLY A 204 -9.56 -27.17 -18.66
CA GLY A 204 -9.48 -28.61 -18.39
C GLY A 204 -10.82 -29.33 -18.52
N LEU A 205 -11.90 -28.74 -17.98
CA LEU A 205 -13.25 -29.32 -18.08
C LEU A 205 -13.79 -29.35 -19.52
N ALA A 206 -13.49 -28.32 -20.33
CA ALA A 206 -13.86 -28.29 -21.75
C ALA A 206 -13.13 -29.37 -22.56
N LEU A 207 -11.86 -29.64 -22.26
CA LEU A 207 -11.06 -30.70 -22.87
C LEU A 207 -11.56 -32.11 -22.49
N VAL A 208 -11.85 -32.35 -21.20
CA VAL A 208 -12.37 -33.64 -20.73
C VAL A 208 -13.75 -33.96 -21.32
N ARG A 209 -14.63 -32.96 -21.48
CA ARG A 209 -15.92 -33.15 -22.16
C ARG A 209 -15.78 -33.53 -23.63
N ARG A 210 -14.81 -32.96 -24.36
CA ARG A 210 -14.58 -33.28 -25.79
C ARG A 210 -13.98 -34.67 -26.01
N VAL A 211 -13.13 -35.15 -25.10
CA VAL A 211 -12.52 -36.49 -25.20
C VAL A 211 -13.57 -37.60 -25.01
N LYS A 212 -14.60 -37.36 -24.19
CA LYS A 212 -15.64 -38.34 -23.88
C LYS A 212 -16.76 -38.46 -24.94
N GLN A 213 -16.81 -37.55 -25.92
CA GLN A 213 -17.88 -37.50 -26.95
C GLN A 213 -17.47 -38.03 -28.34
N ARG A 214 -16.32 -38.69 -28.47
CA ARG A 214 -15.93 -39.35 -29.73
C ARG A 214 -16.29 -40.85 -29.68
N PRO A 215 -17.22 -41.34 -30.53
CA PRO A 215 -17.50 -42.77 -30.70
C PRO A 215 -16.35 -43.51 -31.41
#